data_AF-A0A7V6WHK9-F1
#
_entry.id   AF-A0A7V6WHK9-F1
#
_cell.length_a   1.000
_cell.length_b   1.000
_cell.length_c   1.000
_cell.angle_alpha   90.00
_cell.angle_beta   90.00
_cell.angle_gamma   90.00
#
_symmetry.space_group_name_H-M   'P 1'
#
loop_
_entity.id
_entity.type
_entity.pdbx_description
1 polymer ?
#
loop_
_entity_poly.entity_id
_entity_poly.type
_entity_poly.pdbx_seq_one_letter_code
_entity_poly.pdbx_strand_id
1 'polypeptide(L)'
;MQVIVAKSAGFCFGVKRAIEIASGFDVSRNERVFTLGPLIHNHQVVERLAAKGIWPVEDLEGIGEGKIIIRSHGVGPKTLDYLKKQGIETVDATCPFVKKAQKIAWKLHNQGFQVVVLGDLEHPEIQGIMEWSDGKAIVVKDLEEAAELPFYPKIGLLAQTTQQVDTLEKVASLIEKKCSELVVHNTVCSATKVRQEEAFQLSREVDVMLVVGGRHSANTNKLASICRGAGTPAYHIEDASELDPLWFNNAYRVGVTAGASTPDWIIEEVVQRMTGLSEEKMKNLEEVPEEQPSEIVEEVEGSGPDLEEAPEEQPSESVEESNSASRPDPEEIPEEQPSDNLEEAGVASGPNEEEKADEVDLNVAGSLQELHKGDILEGVVVQIKDSEVMVDVGGKSEG
;
A
#
# COMPACT_ATOMS: atom_id res chain seq x y z
N MET A 1 -25.99 -12.40 2.73
CA MET A 1 -24.57 -12.03 2.55
C MET A 1 -24.19 -11.05 3.64
N GLN A 2 -23.13 -11.30 4.38
CA GLN A 2 -22.58 -10.41 5.40
C GLN A 2 -21.45 -9.58 4.78
N VAL A 3 -21.52 -8.26 4.89
CA VAL A 3 -20.46 -7.34 4.42
C VAL A 3 -19.59 -6.94 5.60
N ILE A 4 -18.27 -7.07 5.45
CA ILE A 4 -17.28 -6.73 6.48
C ILE A 4 -16.34 -5.67 5.90
N VAL A 5 -16.40 -4.46 6.43
CA VAL A 5 -15.53 -3.36 5.98
C VAL A 5 -14.27 -3.33 6.85
N ALA A 6 -13.10 -3.30 6.23
CA ALA A 6 -11.83 -3.10 6.92
C ALA A 6 -11.84 -1.76 7.68
N LYS A 7 -11.39 -1.76 8.94
CA LYS A 7 -11.39 -0.58 9.81
C LYS A 7 -10.49 0.53 9.27
N SER A 8 -9.41 0.17 8.59
CA SER A 8 -8.52 1.10 7.92
C SER A 8 -8.99 1.51 6.53
N ALA A 9 -10.14 1.04 6.03
CA ALA A 9 -10.62 1.44 4.71
C ALA A 9 -10.77 2.96 4.59
N GLY A 10 -10.39 3.50 3.43
CA GLY A 10 -10.57 4.90 3.08
C GLY A 10 -9.41 5.80 3.48
N PHE A 11 -9.69 7.09 3.68
CA PHE A 11 -8.65 8.11 3.78
C PHE A 11 -7.64 7.89 4.91
N CYS A 12 -6.35 7.92 4.57
CA CYS A 12 -5.29 8.00 5.58
C CYS A 12 -5.12 9.44 6.10
N PHE A 13 -4.37 9.61 7.19
CA PHE A 13 -4.07 10.94 7.77
C PHE A 13 -3.50 11.93 6.75
N GLY A 14 -2.53 11.51 5.92
CA GLY A 14 -1.90 12.39 4.93
C GLY A 14 -2.90 12.92 3.90
N VAL A 15 -3.84 12.08 3.47
CA VAL A 15 -4.91 12.45 2.54
C VAL A 15 -5.95 13.35 3.22
N LYS A 16 -6.41 13.00 4.43
CA LYS A 16 -7.35 13.86 5.20
C LYS A 16 -6.79 15.26 5.37
N ARG A 17 -5.54 15.38 5.83
CA ARG A 17 -4.84 16.65 5.98
C ARG A 17 -4.80 17.44 4.67
N ALA A 18 -4.46 16.80 3.55
CA ALA A 18 -4.38 17.49 2.26
C ALA A 18 -5.75 18.03 1.82
N ILE A 19 -6.81 17.24 2.00
CA ILE A 19 -8.18 17.64 1.67
C ILE A 19 -8.68 18.76 2.59
N GLU A 20 -8.37 18.71 3.89
CA GLU A 20 -8.71 19.74 4.86
C GLU A 20 -8.03 21.07 4.53
N ILE A 21 -6.73 21.02 4.20
CA ILE A 21 -5.99 22.21 3.73
C ILE A 21 -6.67 22.81 2.50
N ALA A 22 -6.95 21.99 1.48
CA ALA A 22 -7.61 22.47 0.26
C ALA A 22 -9.02 23.01 0.54
N SER A 23 -9.80 22.31 1.35
CA SER A 23 -11.18 22.71 1.68
C SER A 23 -11.28 23.92 2.61
N GLY A 24 -10.17 24.31 3.25
CA GLY A 24 -10.10 25.51 4.09
C GLY A 24 -10.08 26.82 3.30
N PHE A 25 -9.86 26.76 1.98
CA PHE A 25 -9.90 27.96 1.13
C PHE A 25 -11.34 28.31 0.74
N ASP A 26 -11.70 29.57 0.95
CA ASP A 26 -13.00 30.13 0.57
C ASP A 26 -12.91 30.79 -0.82
N VAL A 27 -13.13 29.98 -1.86
CA VAL A 27 -13.11 30.46 -3.25
C VAL A 27 -14.21 31.49 -3.58
N SER A 28 -15.23 31.65 -2.71
CA SER A 28 -16.29 32.64 -2.92
C SER A 28 -15.78 34.08 -2.78
N ARG A 29 -14.58 34.26 -2.20
CA ARG A 29 -13.91 35.56 -2.02
C ARG A 29 -13.04 35.98 -3.20
N ASN A 30 -13.23 35.36 -4.37
CA ASN A 30 -12.47 35.65 -5.59
C ASN A 30 -10.96 35.30 -5.48
N GLU A 31 -10.57 34.49 -4.50
CA GLU A 31 -9.21 33.93 -4.39
C GLU A 31 -9.07 32.77 -5.37
N ARG A 32 -8.08 32.86 -6.27
CA ARG A 32 -7.75 31.76 -7.20
C ARG A 32 -6.79 30.80 -6.51
N VAL A 33 -7.23 29.57 -6.32
CA VAL A 33 -6.45 28.51 -5.66
C VAL A 33 -6.34 27.32 -6.60
N PHE A 34 -5.13 26.82 -6.79
CA PHE A 34 -4.85 25.67 -7.65
C PHE A 34 -4.06 24.62 -6.88
N THR A 35 -4.13 23.37 -7.32
CA THR A 35 -3.23 22.30 -6.86
C THR A 35 -2.21 21.99 -7.94
N LEU A 36 -0.95 21.83 -7.58
CA LEU A 36 0.08 21.43 -8.54
C LEU A 36 -0.03 19.93 -8.82
N GLY A 37 -0.65 19.60 -9.96
CA GLY A 37 -1.19 18.29 -10.30
C GLY A 37 -2.40 17.89 -9.43
N PRO A 38 -2.87 16.65 -9.54
CA PRO A 38 -3.89 16.09 -8.65
C PRO A 38 -3.43 16.12 -7.18
N LEU A 39 -4.25 16.67 -6.29
CA LEU A 39 -3.97 16.74 -4.85
C LEU A 39 -3.68 15.35 -4.25
N ILE A 40 -4.44 14.36 -4.71
CA ILE A 40 -4.35 12.93 -4.37
C ILE A 40 -4.68 12.09 -5.61
N HIS A 41 -4.35 10.79 -5.60
CA HIS A 41 -4.74 9.84 -6.65
C HIS A 41 -6.18 9.34 -6.47
N ASN A 42 -7.16 10.22 -6.68
CA ASN A 42 -8.59 9.89 -6.77
C ASN A 42 -9.33 10.95 -7.62
N HIS A 43 -9.86 10.55 -8.77
CA HIS A 43 -10.47 11.49 -9.72
C HIS A 43 -11.75 12.13 -9.19
N GLN A 44 -12.63 11.38 -8.51
CA GLN A 44 -13.87 11.90 -7.93
C GLN A 44 -13.61 13.00 -6.89
N VAL A 45 -12.56 12.86 -6.07
CA VAL A 45 -12.16 13.89 -5.12
C VAL A 45 -11.60 15.12 -5.84
N VAL A 46 -10.81 14.92 -6.89
CA VAL A 46 -10.27 16.03 -7.72
C VAL A 46 -11.40 16.80 -8.40
N GLU A 47 -12.36 16.12 -9.00
CA GLU A 47 -13.56 16.72 -9.61
C GLU A 47 -14.38 17.49 -8.58
N ARG A 48 -14.54 16.95 -7.37
CA ARG A 48 -15.26 17.63 -6.27
C ARG A 48 -14.54 18.89 -5.80
N LEU A 49 -13.21 18.92 -5.79
CA LEU A 49 -12.43 20.12 -5.49
C LEU A 49 -12.52 21.15 -6.63
N ALA A 50 -12.47 20.71 -7.88
CA ALA A 50 -12.66 21.56 -9.05
C ALA A 50 -14.04 22.23 -9.07
N ALA A 51 -15.10 21.49 -8.72
CA ALA A 51 -16.45 22.03 -8.54
C ALA A 51 -16.55 23.08 -7.42
N LYS A 52 -15.62 23.02 -6.45
CA LYS A 52 -15.41 24.04 -5.42
C LYS A 52 -14.37 25.10 -5.81
N GLY A 53 -14.01 25.21 -7.08
CA GLY A 53 -13.11 26.25 -7.59
C GLY A 53 -11.60 25.99 -7.38
N ILE A 54 -11.20 24.80 -6.91
CA ILE A 54 -9.80 24.43 -6.70
C ILE A 54 -9.38 23.44 -7.79
N TRP A 55 -8.70 23.95 -8.81
CA TRP A 55 -8.40 23.19 -10.02
C TRP A 55 -6.97 22.64 -10.00
N PRO A 56 -6.74 21.39 -10.45
CA PRO A 56 -5.39 20.91 -10.70
C PRO A 56 -4.79 21.60 -11.93
N VAL A 57 -3.49 21.93 -11.84
CA VAL A 57 -2.69 22.50 -12.93
C VAL A 57 -1.39 21.71 -13.04
N GLU A 58 -0.99 21.35 -14.27
CA GLU A 58 0.25 20.62 -14.51
C GLU A 58 1.44 21.57 -14.70
N ASP A 59 1.19 22.75 -15.26
CA ASP A 59 2.20 23.79 -15.49
C ASP A 59 1.84 25.06 -14.72
N LEU A 60 2.88 25.77 -14.30
CA LEU A 60 2.80 27.04 -13.60
C LEU A 60 2.75 28.24 -14.58
N GLU A 61 3.01 28.02 -15.86
CA GLU A 61 2.85 29.05 -16.89
C GLU A 61 1.38 29.50 -17.03
N GLY A 62 1.17 30.82 -17.06
CA GLY A 62 -0.16 31.40 -17.32
C GLY A 62 -1.15 31.34 -16.15
N ILE A 63 -0.73 30.87 -14.96
CA ILE A 63 -1.63 30.85 -13.78
C ILE A 63 -2.01 32.26 -13.34
N GLY A 64 -1.15 33.27 -13.52
CA GLY A 64 -1.39 34.64 -13.06
C GLY A 64 -1.35 34.74 -11.52
N GLU A 65 -2.12 35.67 -10.93
CA GLU A 65 -2.24 35.78 -9.47
C GLU A 65 -3.08 34.61 -8.91
N GLY A 66 -2.58 33.99 -7.83
CA GLY A 66 -3.24 32.90 -7.13
C GLY A 66 -2.32 32.16 -6.15
N LYS A 67 -2.90 31.21 -5.41
CA LYS A 67 -2.18 30.32 -4.49
C LYS A 67 -2.02 28.94 -5.09
N ILE A 68 -0.87 28.31 -4.87
CA ILE A 68 -0.59 26.93 -5.29
C ILE A 68 -0.50 26.02 -4.07
N ILE A 69 -1.36 25.01 -4.03
CA ILE A 69 -1.29 23.92 -3.06
C ILE A 69 -0.38 22.83 -3.63
N ILE A 70 0.71 22.54 -2.92
CA ILE A 70 1.60 21.42 -3.25
C ILE A 70 0.90 20.12 -2.86
N ARG A 71 0.75 19.20 -3.81
CA ARG A 71 0.05 17.92 -3.61
C ARG A 71 0.65 17.06 -2.50
N SER A 72 -0.15 16.10 -1.99
CA SER A 72 0.24 15.21 -0.89
C SER A 72 1.50 14.38 -1.14
N HIS A 73 1.82 14.10 -2.40
CA HIS A 73 3.02 13.39 -2.86
C HIS A 73 4.29 14.27 -2.89
N GLY A 74 4.16 15.57 -2.64
CA GLY A 74 5.25 16.52 -2.67
C GLY A 74 5.76 16.84 -4.07
N VAL A 75 6.81 17.66 -4.09
CA VAL A 75 7.54 18.12 -5.28
C VAL A 75 9.04 18.20 -4.98
N GLY A 76 9.84 18.35 -6.04
CA GLY A 76 11.28 18.53 -5.92
C GLY A 76 11.71 19.96 -5.52
N PRO A 77 12.96 20.14 -5.09
CA PRO A 77 13.51 21.45 -4.73
C PRO A 77 13.47 22.46 -5.88
N LYS A 78 13.60 22.04 -7.14
CA LYS A 78 13.56 22.96 -8.29
C LYS A 78 12.20 23.61 -8.45
N THR A 79 11.12 22.85 -8.26
CA THR A 79 9.75 23.37 -8.28
C THR A 79 9.52 24.37 -7.15
N LEU A 80 10.00 24.07 -5.94
CA LEU A 80 9.90 24.99 -4.80
C LEU A 80 10.65 26.30 -5.05
N ASP A 81 11.87 26.22 -5.57
CA ASP A 81 12.69 27.39 -5.92
C ASP A 81 12.04 28.23 -7.02
N TYR A 82 11.45 27.58 -8.02
CA TYR A 82 10.71 28.27 -9.08
C TYR A 82 9.52 29.05 -8.51
N LEU A 83 8.67 28.40 -7.70
CA LEU A 83 7.51 29.04 -7.07
C LEU A 83 7.92 30.25 -6.23
N LYS A 84 9.00 30.11 -5.44
CA LYS A 84 9.57 31.20 -4.64
C LYS A 84 10.08 32.34 -5.51
N LYS A 85 10.80 32.06 -6.60
CA LYS A 85 11.34 33.08 -7.53
C LYS A 85 10.23 33.85 -8.26
N GLN A 86 9.11 33.19 -8.57
CA GLN A 86 7.95 33.83 -9.18
C GLN A 86 7.07 34.59 -8.18
N GLY A 87 7.39 34.54 -6.88
CA GLY A 87 6.58 35.19 -5.84
C GLY A 87 5.18 34.57 -5.68
N ILE A 88 5.01 33.32 -6.12
CA ILE A 88 3.73 32.60 -6.03
C ILE A 88 3.53 32.15 -4.58
N GLU A 89 2.37 32.47 -3.99
CA GLU A 89 2.03 32.00 -2.65
C GLU A 89 1.80 30.49 -2.68
N THR A 90 2.47 29.76 -1.79
CA THR A 90 2.42 28.29 -1.76
C THR A 90 1.90 27.77 -0.43
N VAL A 91 1.14 26.69 -0.51
CA VAL A 91 0.56 26.00 0.65
C VAL A 91 0.93 24.54 0.57
N ASP A 92 1.71 24.06 1.53
CA ASP A 92 2.31 22.74 1.45
C ASP A 92 1.43 21.64 2.07
N ALA A 93 0.69 20.93 1.21
CA ALA A 93 -0.10 19.77 1.60
C ALA A 93 0.67 18.43 1.54
N THR A 94 1.99 18.44 1.28
CA THR A 94 2.82 17.22 1.26
C THR A 94 2.68 16.45 2.57
N CYS A 95 2.48 15.14 2.45
CA CYS A 95 2.40 14.26 3.60
C CYS A 95 3.71 14.29 4.42
N PRO A 96 3.67 14.39 5.76
CA PRO A 96 4.89 14.38 6.58
C PRO A 96 5.77 13.14 6.39
N PHE A 97 5.19 11.98 6.07
CA PHE A 97 5.96 10.76 5.77
C PHE A 97 6.72 10.87 4.44
N VAL A 98 6.12 11.51 3.43
CA VAL A 98 6.77 11.80 2.15
C VAL A 98 7.91 12.81 2.34
N LYS A 99 7.67 13.89 3.10
CA LYS A 99 8.74 14.85 3.44
C LYS A 99 9.92 14.19 4.15
N LYS A 100 9.64 13.22 5.03
CA LYS A 100 10.69 12.46 5.71
C LYS A 100 11.52 11.66 4.70
N ALA A 101 10.89 11.00 3.73
CA ALA A 101 11.60 10.26 2.67
C ALA A 101 12.47 11.20 1.79
N GLN A 102 11.92 12.35 1.37
CA GLN A 102 12.64 13.38 0.63
C GLN A 102 13.87 13.90 1.40
N LYS A 103 13.71 14.19 2.70
CA LYS A 103 14.81 14.65 3.57
C LYS A 103 15.88 13.58 3.74
N ILE A 104 15.50 12.30 3.84
CA ILE A 104 16.45 11.18 3.91
C ILE A 104 17.25 11.06 2.62
N ALA A 105 16.58 11.11 1.46
CA ALA A 105 17.25 11.06 0.16
C ALA A 105 18.27 12.20 -0.01
N TRP A 106 17.89 13.42 0.36
CA TRP A 106 18.80 14.58 0.37
C TRP A 106 20.00 14.38 1.30
N LYS A 107 19.79 13.86 2.52
CA LYS A 107 20.88 13.60 3.47
C LYS A 107 21.86 12.55 2.95
N LEU A 108 21.36 11.41 2.48
CA LEU A 108 22.18 10.31 1.96
C LEU A 108 23.01 10.77 0.76
N HIS A 109 22.39 11.50 -0.16
CA HIS A 109 23.06 12.08 -1.32
C HIS A 109 24.22 13.00 -0.89
N ASN A 110 24.00 13.91 0.06
CA ASN A 110 25.03 14.82 0.56
C ASN A 110 26.13 14.12 1.38
N GLN A 111 25.86 12.93 1.90
CA GLN A 111 26.83 12.08 2.58
C GLN A 111 27.62 11.18 1.60
N GLY A 112 27.37 11.30 0.29
CA GLY A 112 28.09 10.58 -0.75
C GLY A 112 27.59 9.14 -0.98
N PHE A 113 26.39 8.80 -0.50
CA PHE A 113 25.77 7.52 -0.82
C PHE A 113 25.15 7.56 -2.22
N GLN A 114 25.26 6.46 -2.97
CA GLN A 114 24.36 6.23 -4.09
C GLN A 114 22.97 5.95 -3.52
N VAL A 115 22.04 6.87 -3.75
CA VAL A 115 20.66 6.72 -3.32
C VAL A 115 19.97 5.72 -4.24
N VAL A 116 19.36 4.69 -3.66
CA VAL A 116 18.51 3.72 -4.35
C VAL A 116 17.11 3.79 -3.73
N VAL A 117 16.09 3.86 -4.58
CA VAL A 117 14.69 3.97 -4.14
C VAL A 117 13.88 2.81 -4.70
N LEU A 118 13.35 1.97 -3.81
CA LEU A 118 12.37 0.95 -4.17
C LEU A 118 11.02 1.61 -4.43
N GLY A 119 10.57 1.65 -5.68
CA GLY A 119 9.37 2.40 -6.05
C GLY A 119 9.05 2.37 -7.54
N ASP A 120 7.97 3.03 -7.91
CA ASP A 120 7.62 3.24 -9.30
C ASP A 120 8.24 4.56 -9.79
N LEU A 121 9.11 4.48 -10.80
CA LEU A 121 9.80 5.65 -11.36
C LEU A 121 8.81 6.72 -11.82
N GLU A 122 7.68 6.35 -12.43
CA GLU A 122 6.72 7.32 -12.97
C GLU A 122 5.86 7.99 -11.87
N HIS A 123 5.95 7.52 -10.62
CA HIS A 123 5.09 8.01 -9.55
C HIS A 123 5.53 9.40 -9.03
N PRO A 124 4.60 10.36 -8.84
CA PRO A 124 4.88 11.70 -8.31
C PRO A 124 5.79 11.78 -7.09
N GLU A 125 5.55 10.91 -6.11
CA GLU A 125 6.35 10.82 -4.89
C GLU A 125 7.82 10.50 -5.19
N ILE A 126 8.07 9.57 -6.10
CA ILE A 126 9.40 9.14 -6.50
C ILE A 126 10.10 10.23 -7.31
N GLN A 127 9.39 10.87 -8.24
CA GLN A 127 9.91 12.02 -8.98
C GLN A 127 10.36 13.14 -8.02
N GLY A 128 9.57 13.43 -6.98
CA GLY A 128 9.97 14.35 -5.92
C GLY A 128 11.27 13.90 -5.24
N ILE A 129 11.33 12.66 -4.74
CA ILE A 129 12.51 12.08 -4.07
C ILE A 129 13.76 12.14 -4.98
N MET A 130 13.62 11.83 -6.26
CA MET A 130 14.71 11.89 -7.24
C MET A 130 15.32 13.28 -7.31
N GLU A 131 14.51 14.33 -7.40
CA GLU A 131 15.02 15.70 -7.45
C GLU A 131 15.73 16.13 -6.15
N TRP A 132 15.31 15.61 -4.99
CA TRP A 132 16.00 15.84 -3.71
C TRP A 132 17.39 15.19 -3.64
N SER A 133 17.74 14.33 -4.59
CA SER A 133 19.06 13.72 -4.78
C SER A 133 19.81 14.29 -6.00
N ASP A 134 19.51 15.52 -6.41
CA ASP A 134 20.00 16.14 -7.66
C ASP A 134 19.68 15.33 -8.94
N GLY A 135 18.65 14.47 -8.89
CA GLY A 135 18.31 13.57 -9.99
C GLY A 135 19.26 12.38 -10.16
N LYS A 136 20.08 12.06 -9.15
CA LYS A 136 21.08 10.98 -9.22
C LYS A 136 20.65 9.69 -8.52
N ALA A 137 19.55 9.68 -7.79
CA ALA A 137 18.99 8.44 -7.25
C ALA A 137 18.68 7.45 -8.37
N ILE A 138 18.76 6.15 -8.06
CA ILE A 138 18.38 5.07 -8.96
C ILE A 138 17.09 4.48 -8.42
N VAL A 139 16.08 4.35 -9.27
CA VAL A 139 14.80 3.73 -8.89
C VAL A 139 14.82 2.29 -9.36
N VAL A 140 14.40 1.38 -8.47
CA VAL A 140 14.17 -0.03 -8.80
C VAL A 140 12.74 -0.39 -8.41
N LYS A 141 12.01 -1.05 -9.30
CA LYS A 141 10.62 -1.42 -9.10
C LYS A 141 10.45 -2.69 -8.28
N ASP A 142 11.38 -3.62 -8.43
CA ASP A 142 11.33 -4.97 -7.87
C ASP A 142 12.72 -5.58 -7.68
N LEU A 143 12.75 -6.88 -7.38
CA LEU A 143 13.97 -7.65 -7.15
C LEU A 143 14.79 -7.87 -8.42
N GLU A 144 14.15 -7.89 -9.60
CA GLU A 144 14.81 -8.14 -10.87
C GLU A 144 15.63 -6.91 -11.24
N GLU A 145 15.02 -5.73 -11.21
CA GLU A 145 15.73 -4.46 -11.42
C GLU A 145 16.80 -4.22 -10.36
N ALA A 146 16.56 -4.58 -9.10
CA ALA A 146 17.57 -4.50 -8.05
C ALA A 146 18.77 -5.44 -8.31
N ALA A 147 18.55 -6.60 -8.93
CA ALA A 147 19.61 -7.55 -9.27
C ALA A 147 20.59 -7.01 -10.31
N GLU A 148 20.09 -6.16 -11.20
CA GLU A 148 20.86 -5.52 -12.27
C GLU A 148 21.74 -4.37 -11.78
N LEU A 149 21.56 -3.91 -10.54
CA LEU A 149 22.37 -2.82 -9.99
C LEU A 149 23.88 -3.17 -10.02
N PRO A 150 24.73 -2.25 -10.52
CA PRO A 150 26.17 -2.42 -10.44
C PRO A 150 26.65 -2.23 -8.99
N PHE A 151 27.93 -2.51 -8.76
CA PHE A 151 28.54 -2.28 -7.46
C PHE A 151 28.73 -0.79 -7.18
N TYR A 152 28.33 -0.33 -5.98
CA TYR A 152 28.63 1.01 -5.47
C TYR A 152 29.28 0.91 -4.09
N PRO A 153 30.32 1.70 -3.76
CA PRO A 153 30.96 1.63 -2.44
C PRO A 153 30.00 1.86 -1.27
N LYS A 154 29.07 2.82 -1.43
CA LYS A 154 28.06 3.18 -0.42
C LYS A 154 26.68 3.26 -1.06
N ILE A 155 25.70 2.51 -0.54
CA ILE A 155 24.31 2.57 -0.99
C ILE A 155 23.40 2.98 0.16
N GLY A 156 22.55 3.99 -0.10
CA GLY A 156 21.48 4.39 0.77
C GLY A 156 20.14 3.97 0.17
N LEU A 157 19.48 2.97 0.77
CA LEU A 157 18.22 2.41 0.28
C LEU A 157 17.03 3.01 1.03
N LEU A 158 16.04 3.50 0.29
CA LEU A 158 14.72 3.88 0.80
C LEU A 158 13.61 3.28 -0.07
N ALA A 159 12.36 3.39 0.40
CA ALA A 159 11.18 2.90 -0.31
C ALA A 159 10.12 4.00 -0.50
N GLN A 160 9.37 3.91 -1.59
CA GLN A 160 8.11 4.64 -1.71
C GLN A 160 7.18 4.30 -0.54
N THR A 161 6.49 5.29 0.00
CA THR A 161 5.70 5.17 1.23
C THR A 161 4.59 4.12 1.16
N THR A 162 4.17 3.76 -0.05
CA THR A 162 3.09 2.81 -0.36
C THR A 162 3.59 1.38 -0.68
N GLN A 163 4.91 1.12 -0.61
CA GLN A 163 5.47 -0.22 -0.82
C GLN A 163 5.19 -1.18 0.35
N GLN A 164 5.55 -2.45 0.17
CA GLN A 164 5.54 -3.46 1.24
C GLN A 164 6.90 -3.52 1.93
N VAL A 165 6.89 -3.68 3.25
CA VAL A 165 8.12 -3.82 4.05
C VAL A 165 8.90 -5.06 3.64
N ASP A 166 8.23 -6.19 3.42
CA ASP A 166 8.85 -7.43 2.98
C ASP A 166 9.59 -7.29 1.63
N THR A 167 9.05 -6.48 0.70
CA THR A 167 9.74 -6.21 -0.57
C THR A 167 11.02 -5.39 -0.32
N LEU A 168 10.96 -4.39 0.55
CA LEU A 168 12.14 -3.61 0.93
C LEU A 168 13.22 -4.49 1.57
N GLU A 169 12.86 -5.39 2.48
CA GLU A 169 13.80 -6.29 3.15
C GLU A 169 14.48 -7.26 2.17
N LYS A 170 13.72 -7.81 1.22
CA LYS A 170 14.27 -8.68 0.17
C LYS A 170 15.22 -7.91 -0.75
N VAL A 171 14.86 -6.69 -1.15
CA VAL A 171 15.71 -5.82 -1.97
C VAL A 171 16.98 -5.42 -1.21
N ALA A 172 16.87 -5.08 0.07
CA ALA A 172 18.02 -4.79 0.93
C ALA A 172 19.00 -5.96 1.00
N SER A 173 18.50 -7.17 1.24
CA SER A 173 19.30 -8.40 1.30
C SER A 173 20.03 -8.70 -0.02
N LEU A 174 19.43 -8.32 -1.14
CA LEU A 174 20.05 -8.44 -2.46
C LEU A 174 21.14 -7.38 -2.65
N ILE A 175 20.85 -6.13 -2.33
CA ILE A 175 21.72 -4.97 -2.51
C ILE A 175 22.94 -4.99 -1.58
N GLU A 176 22.84 -5.64 -0.42
CA GLU A 176 23.96 -5.83 0.51
C GLU A 176 25.17 -6.47 -0.19
N LYS A 177 24.93 -7.35 -1.17
CA LYS A 177 25.98 -8.01 -1.97
C LYS A 177 26.56 -7.11 -3.07
N LYS A 178 26.05 -5.89 -3.23
CA LYS A 178 26.38 -4.92 -4.28
C LYS A 178 27.04 -3.64 -3.72
N CYS A 179 27.41 -3.62 -2.45
CA CYS A 179 28.10 -2.48 -1.85
C CYS A 179 29.03 -2.86 -0.70
N SER A 180 29.90 -1.94 -0.29
CA SER A 180 30.72 -2.09 0.93
C SER A 180 29.99 -1.59 2.18
N GLU A 181 29.09 -0.62 2.01
CA GLU A 181 28.33 0.02 3.08
C GLU A 181 26.88 0.21 2.62
N LEU A 182 25.95 -0.43 3.32
CA LEU A 182 24.52 -0.32 3.07
C LEU A 182 23.84 0.37 4.26
N VAL A 183 23.13 1.46 3.98
CA VAL A 183 22.22 2.10 4.94
C VAL A 183 20.80 1.95 4.42
N VAL A 184 19.94 1.28 5.19
CA VAL A 184 18.53 1.10 4.83
C VAL A 184 17.66 1.98 5.70
N HIS A 185 16.84 2.81 5.06
CA HIS A 185 15.80 3.58 5.71
C HIS A 185 14.42 3.06 5.30
N ASN A 186 13.73 2.42 6.23
CA ASN A 186 12.33 2.06 6.01
C ASN A 186 11.45 3.33 6.03
N THR A 187 11.10 3.79 4.83
CA THR A 187 10.22 4.93 4.58
C THR A 187 8.79 4.50 4.22
N VAL A 188 8.45 3.21 4.31
CA VAL A 188 7.06 2.74 4.17
C VAL A 188 6.21 3.33 5.30
N CYS A 189 5.06 3.90 4.95
CA CYS A 189 4.19 4.55 5.91
C CYS A 189 3.52 3.53 6.83
N SER A 190 3.40 3.85 8.13
CA SER A 190 2.70 3.00 9.10
C SER A 190 1.23 2.76 8.71
N ALA A 191 0.54 3.76 8.15
CA ALA A 191 -0.84 3.62 7.68
C ALA A 191 -0.96 2.66 6.49
N THR A 192 0.08 2.57 5.65
CA THR A 192 0.17 1.58 4.58
C THR A 192 0.34 0.18 5.16
N LYS A 193 1.28 -0.01 6.10
CA LYS A 193 1.51 -1.30 6.76
C LYS A 193 0.24 -1.84 7.43
N VAL A 194 -0.43 -1.02 8.24
CA VAL A 194 -1.68 -1.41 8.93
C VAL A 194 -2.76 -1.85 7.94
N ARG A 195 -2.94 -1.10 6.84
CA ARG A 195 -3.97 -1.38 5.84
C ARG A 195 -3.66 -2.62 5.01
N GLN A 196 -2.39 -2.86 4.70
CA GLN A 196 -1.94 -4.07 4.02
C GLN A 196 -2.15 -5.32 4.88
N GLU A 197 -1.76 -5.25 6.16
CA GLU A 197 -1.97 -6.34 7.12
C GLU A 197 -3.46 -6.63 7.31
N GLU A 198 -4.28 -5.61 7.54
CA GLU A 198 -5.72 -5.79 7.71
C GLU A 198 -6.39 -6.35 6.45
N ALA A 199 -6.01 -5.87 5.26
CA ALA A 199 -6.53 -6.41 4.00
C ALA A 199 -6.15 -7.88 3.81
N PHE A 200 -4.91 -8.26 4.15
CA PHE A 200 -4.45 -9.64 4.12
C PHE A 200 -5.25 -10.52 5.10
N GLN A 201 -5.37 -10.11 6.36
CA GLN A 201 -6.12 -10.89 7.36
C GLN A 201 -7.60 -11.01 6.98
N LEU A 202 -8.25 -9.90 6.60
CA LEU A 202 -9.65 -9.92 6.18
C LEU A 202 -9.86 -10.82 4.97
N SER A 203 -8.94 -10.82 4.01
CA SER A 203 -9.05 -11.68 2.82
C SER A 203 -9.11 -13.17 3.15
N ARG A 204 -8.53 -13.61 4.26
CA ARG A 204 -8.56 -15.01 4.71
C ARG A 204 -9.83 -15.41 5.47
N GLU A 205 -10.68 -14.44 5.81
CA GLU A 205 -11.88 -14.65 6.61
C GLU A 205 -13.19 -14.52 5.80
N VAL A 206 -13.09 -14.22 4.50
CA VAL A 206 -14.22 -13.95 3.61
C VAL A 206 -14.16 -14.78 2.34
N ASP A 207 -15.30 -14.92 1.67
CA ASP A 207 -15.41 -15.69 0.42
C ASP A 207 -15.00 -14.85 -0.80
N VAL A 208 -15.19 -13.53 -0.71
CA VAL A 208 -14.86 -12.55 -1.76
C VAL A 208 -14.31 -11.28 -1.13
N MET A 209 -13.28 -10.70 -1.74
CA MET A 209 -12.73 -9.39 -1.40
C MET A 209 -13.04 -8.35 -2.47
N LEU A 210 -13.50 -7.17 -2.04
CA LEU A 210 -13.56 -5.97 -2.85
C LEU A 210 -12.52 -4.97 -2.37
N VAL A 211 -11.74 -4.44 -3.32
CA VAL A 211 -10.77 -3.38 -3.10
C VAL A 211 -11.23 -2.14 -3.85
N VAL A 212 -11.68 -1.13 -3.11
CA VAL A 212 -12.30 0.07 -3.67
C VAL A 212 -11.28 1.21 -3.81
N GLY A 213 -11.14 1.77 -5.00
CA GLY A 213 -10.37 2.98 -5.23
C GLY A 213 -9.72 3.08 -6.60
N GLY A 214 -9.10 4.22 -6.87
CA GLY A 214 -8.52 4.54 -8.18
C GLY A 214 -7.49 3.52 -8.68
N ARG A 215 -7.55 3.15 -9.96
CA ARG A 215 -6.57 2.27 -10.64
C ARG A 215 -5.18 2.88 -10.78
N HIS A 216 -5.08 4.20 -10.70
CA HIS A 216 -3.82 4.93 -10.68
C HIS A 216 -3.21 5.05 -9.27
N SER A 217 -3.87 4.53 -8.22
CA SER A 217 -3.36 4.59 -6.86
C SER A 217 -2.41 3.42 -6.58
N ALA A 218 -1.13 3.71 -6.39
CA ALA A 218 -0.13 2.71 -6.02
C ALA A 218 -0.53 1.92 -4.76
N ASN A 219 -1.11 2.60 -3.77
CA ASN A 219 -1.61 1.97 -2.55
C ASN A 219 -2.77 1.01 -2.85
N THR A 220 -3.77 1.44 -3.63
CA THR A 220 -4.93 0.59 -3.96
C THR A 220 -4.52 -0.64 -4.76
N ASN A 221 -3.65 -0.46 -5.77
CA ASN A 221 -3.11 -1.57 -6.56
C ASN A 221 -2.37 -2.58 -5.69
N LYS A 222 -1.61 -2.11 -4.68
CA LYS A 222 -0.91 -2.99 -3.75
C LYS A 222 -1.89 -3.80 -2.89
N LEU A 223 -2.97 -3.20 -2.40
CA LEU A 223 -4.02 -3.91 -1.66
C LEU A 223 -4.71 -4.97 -2.53
N ALA A 224 -5.01 -4.64 -3.78
CA ALA A 224 -5.57 -5.59 -4.74
C ALA A 224 -4.63 -6.78 -4.97
N SER A 225 -3.33 -6.53 -5.14
CA SER A 225 -2.31 -7.58 -5.26
C SER A 225 -2.24 -8.46 -4.01
N ILE A 226 -2.24 -7.88 -2.81
CA ILE A 226 -2.24 -8.62 -1.54
C ILE A 226 -3.47 -9.52 -1.41
N CYS A 227 -4.67 -8.98 -1.68
CA CYS A 227 -5.90 -9.76 -1.58
C CYS A 227 -5.93 -10.91 -2.58
N ARG A 228 -5.48 -10.68 -3.83
CA ARG A 228 -5.36 -11.76 -4.84
C ARG A 228 -4.34 -12.81 -4.45
N GLY A 229 -3.22 -12.41 -3.84
CA GLY A 229 -2.16 -13.29 -3.36
C GLY A 229 -2.57 -14.17 -2.18
N ALA A 230 -3.63 -13.82 -1.45
CA ALA A 230 -4.13 -14.59 -0.31
C ALA A 230 -4.97 -15.83 -0.71
N GLY A 231 -5.30 -15.99 -2.00
CA GLY A 231 -6.07 -17.14 -2.51
C GLY A 231 -7.59 -16.95 -2.54
N THR A 232 -8.09 -15.82 -2.02
CA THR A 232 -9.52 -15.46 -2.05
C THR A 232 -9.83 -14.65 -3.32
N PRO A 233 -10.95 -14.91 -4.03
CA PRO A 233 -11.40 -14.08 -5.14
C PRO A 233 -11.42 -12.59 -4.76
N ALA A 234 -10.66 -11.77 -5.48
CA ALA A 234 -10.49 -10.35 -5.16
C ALA A 234 -10.67 -9.45 -6.39
N TYR A 235 -11.62 -8.51 -6.29
CA TYR A 235 -11.99 -7.58 -7.36
C TYR A 235 -11.62 -6.16 -6.98
N HIS A 236 -11.08 -5.41 -7.95
CA HIS A 236 -10.69 -4.02 -7.79
C HIS A 236 -11.65 -3.15 -8.61
N ILE A 237 -12.41 -2.31 -7.90
CA ILE A 237 -13.41 -1.41 -8.47
C ILE A 237 -13.13 0.05 -8.09
N GLU A 238 -13.54 0.99 -8.94
CA GLU A 238 -13.47 2.42 -8.65
C GLU A 238 -14.75 2.96 -7.98
N ASP A 239 -15.91 2.41 -8.35
CA ASP A 239 -17.22 2.80 -7.80
C ASP A 239 -18.23 1.63 -7.80
N ALA A 240 -19.44 1.89 -7.30
CA ALA A 240 -20.50 0.89 -7.16
C ALA A 240 -21.11 0.41 -8.49
N SER A 241 -20.93 1.14 -9.60
CA SER A 241 -21.43 0.74 -10.91
C SER A 241 -20.65 -0.41 -11.53
N GLU A 242 -19.40 -0.61 -11.09
CA GLU A 242 -18.54 -1.71 -11.54
C GLU A 242 -18.80 -3.04 -10.80
N LEU A 243 -19.73 -3.06 -9.85
CA LEU A 243 -20.12 -4.29 -9.15
C LEU A 243 -20.82 -5.26 -10.10
N ASP A 244 -20.26 -6.46 -10.25
CA ASP A 244 -20.93 -7.57 -10.93
C ASP A 244 -21.62 -8.47 -9.89
N PRO A 245 -22.97 -8.61 -9.95
CA PRO A 245 -23.71 -9.49 -9.06
C PRO A 245 -23.23 -10.95 -9.07
N LEU A 246 -22.65 -11.42 -10.18
CA LEU A 246 -22.18 -12.80 -10.31
C LEU A 246 -21.00 -13.12 -9.37
N TRP A 247 -20.20 -12.11 -9.00
CA TRP A 247 -19.09 -12.29 -8.05
C TRP A 247 -19.55 -12.77 -6.68
N PHE A 248 -20.80 -12.48 -6.31
CA PHE A 248 -21.36 -12.77 -4.98
C PHE A 248 -22.22 -14.04 -4.96
N ASN A 249 -22.21 -14.82 -6.05
CA ASN A 249 -22.91 -16.10 -6.07
C ASN A 249 -22.29 -17.05 -5.04
N ASN A 250 -23.12 -17.51 -4.11
CA ASN A 250 -22.75 -18.38 -2.98
C ASN A 250 -21.74 -17.77 -2.00
N ALA A 251 -21.48 -16.46 -2.05
CA ALA A 251 -20.68 -15.77 -1.05
C ALA A 251 -21.53 -15.50 0.22
N TYR A 252 -21.09 -16.03 1.36
CA TYR A 252 -21.69 -15.76 2.66
C TYR A 252 -21.09 -14.51 3.30
N ARG A 253 -19.77 -14.33 3.21
CA ARG A 253 -19.03 -13.20 3.75
C ARG A 253 -18.26 -12.51 2.64
N VAL A 254 -18.47 -11.19 2.50
CA VAL A 254 -17.72 -10.36 1.55
C VAL A 254 -16.97 -9.29 2.32
N GLY A 255 -15.66 -9.25 2.12
CA GLY A 255 -14.79 -8.22 2.68
C GLY A 255 -14.71 -7.01 1.75
N VAL A 256 -14.71 -5.81 2.32
CA VAL A 256 -14.51 -4.55 1.61
C VAL A 256 -13.34 -3.82 2.25
N THR A 257 -12.32 -3.52 1.46
CA THR A 257 -11.26 -2.58 1.83
C THR A 257 -11.18 -1.46 0.80
N ALA A 258 -10.45 -0.40 1.12
CA ALA A 258 -10.34 0.73 0.22
C ALA A 258 -8.97 1.39 0.32
N GLY A 259 -8.54 1.96 -0.81
CA GLY A 259 -7.31 2.73 -0.91
C GLY A 259 -7.26 3.93 0.03
N ALA A 260 -6.05 4.36 0.37
CA ALA A 260 -5.81 5.53 1.22
C ALA A 260 -6.32 6.86 0.65
N SER A 261 -6.66 6.90 -0.65
CA SER A 261 -7.24 8.03 -1.37
C SER A 261 -8.72 7.83 -1.69
N THR A 262 -9.36 6.77 -1.19
CA THR A 262 -10.80 6.52 -1.42
C THR A 262 -11.62 7.17 -0.30
N PRO A 263 -12.54 8.10 -0.61
CA PRO A 263 -13.43 8.69 0.39
C PRO A 263 -14.52 7.74 0.90
N ASP A 264 -14.98 7.99 2.12
CA ASP A 264 -16.01 7.19 2.80
C ASP A 264 -17.30 7.08 1.99
N TRP A 265 -17.74 8.15 1.32
CA TRP A 265 -19.00 8.13 0.54
C TRP A 265 -18.98 7.13 -0.62
N ILE A 266 -17.82 6.85 -1.22
CA ILE A 266 -17.71 5.81 -2.27
C ILE A 266 -17.81 4.42 -1.64
N ILE A 267 -17.17 4.22 -0.50
CA ILE A 267 -17.20 2.96 0.24
C ILE A 267 -18.64 2.67 0.68
N GLU A 268 -19.31 3.68 1.24
CA GLU A 268 -20.73 3.62 1.64
C GLU A 268 -21.64 3.28 0.46
N GLU A 269 -21.45 3.91 -0.70
CA GLU A 269 -22.22 3.62 -1.92
C GLU A 269 -22.05 2.17 -2.38
N VAL A 270 -20.81 1.66 -2.38
CA VAL A 270 -20.51 0.25 -2.68
C VAL A 270 -21.22 -0.69 -1.70
N VAL A 271 -21.10 -0.44 -0.40
CA VAL A 271 -21.73 -1.26 0.65
C VAL A 271 -23.26 -1.21 0.54
N GLN A 272 -23.83 -0.04 0.24
CA GLN A 272 -25.26 0.12 0.03
C GLN A 272 -25.73 -0.68 -1.18
N ARG A 273 -25.03 -0.61 -2.31
CA ARG A 273 -25.37 -1.38 -3.51
C ARG A 273 -25.30 -2.89 -3.28
N MET A 274 -24.29 -3.37 -2.55
CA MET A 274 -24.15 -4.78 -2.17
C MET A 274 -25.30 -5.26 -1.27
N THR A 275 -25.77 -4.40 -0.36
CA THR A 275 -26.92 -4.70 0.51
C THR A 275 -28.19 -4.82 -0.33
N GLY A 276 -28.42 -3.89 -1.27
CA GLY A 276 -29.56 -3.95 -2.21
C GLY A 276 -29.57 -5.22 -3.07
N LEU A 277 -28.41 -5.64 -3.59
CA LEU A 277 -28.28 -6.90 -4.35
C LEU A 277 -28.68 -8.13 -3.50
N SER A 278 -28.40 -8.10 -2.20
CA SER A 278 -28.78 -9.18 -1.28
C SER A 278 -30.29 -9.24 -1.08
N GLU A 279 -30.94 -8.08 -0.95
CA GLU A 279 -32.39 -7.97 -0.82
C GLU A 279 -33.13 -8.39 -2.10
N GLU A 280 -32.63 -7.97 -3.27
CA GLU A 280 -33.16 -8.40 -4.58
C GLU A 280 -33.10 -9.93 -4.74
N LYS A 281 -31.99 -10.55 -4.34
CA LYS A 281 -31.84 -12.01 -4.36
C LYS A 281 -32.82 -12.72 -3.43
N MET A 282 -33.08 -12.17 -2.24
CA MET A 282 -34.06 -12.73 -1.30
C MET A 282 -35.49 -12.63 -1.84
N LYS A 283 -35.88 -11.47 -2.40
CA LYS A 283 -37.20 -11.30 -3.03
C LYS A 283 -37.42 -12.25 -4.20
N ASN A 284 -36.41 -12.39 -5.07
CA ASN A 284 -36.51 -13.31 -6.21
C ASN A 284 -36.58 -14.79 -5.80
N LEU A 285 -36.10 -15.16 -4.60
CA LEU A 285 -36.24 -16.51 -4.04
C LEU A 285 -37.62 -16.73 -3.39
N GLU A 286 -38.22 -15.69 -2.81
CA GLU A 286 -39.57 -15.73 -2.22
C GLU A 286 -40.69 -15.71 -3.29
N GLU A 287 -40.42 -15.19 -4.49
CA GLU A 287 -41.39 -15.11 -5.59
C GLU A 287 -41.41 -16.33 -6.52
N VAL A 288 -40.59 -17.37 -6.27
CA VAL A 288 -40.67 -18.63 -7.04
C VAL A 288 -41.93 -19.40 -6.60
N PRO A 289 -42.92 -19.65 -7.48
CA PRO A 289 -44.09 -20.45 -7.11
C PRO A 289 -43.65 -21.87 -6.74
N GLU A 290 -44.20 -22.43 -5.66
CA GLU A 290 -44.08 -23.85 -5.35
C GLU A 290 -44.57 -24.68 -6.56
N GLU A 291 -43.66 -25.21 -7.36
CA GLU A 291 -44.02 -26.23 -8.35
C GLU A 291 -44.44 -27.49 -7.57
N GLN A 292 -45.73 -27.82 -7.69
CA GLN A 292 -46.29 -29.03 -7.12
C GLN A 292 -45.60 -30.26 -7.74
N PRO A 293 -45.31 -31.32 -6.96
CA PRO A 293 -44.74 -32.53 -7.51
C PRO A 293 -45.73 -33.16 -8.49
N SER A 294 -45.32 -33.35 -9.74
CA SER A 294 -46.07 -34.15 -10.70
C SER A 294 -46.00 -35.62 -10.29
N GLU A 295 -47.17 -36.25 -10.13
CA GLU A 295 -47.30 -37.68 -9.88
C GLU A 295 -46.73 -38.46 -11.07
N ILE A 296 -45.69 -39.25 -10.82
CA ILE A 296 -45.21 -40.28 -11.76
C ILE A 296 -46.15 -41.48 -11.60
N VAL A 297 -46.95 -41.75 -12.62
CA VAL A 297 -47.75 -42.98 -12.70
C VAL A 297 -46.85 -44.07 -13.29
N GLU A 298 -46.58 -45.11 -12.50
CA GLU A 298 -45.99 -46.37 -12.98
C GLU A 298 -47.01 -47.10 -13.87
N GLU A 299 -46.63 -47.43 -15.11
CA GLU A 299 -47.22 -48.55 -15.84
C GLU A 299 -46.14 -49.59 -16.12
N VAL A 300 -46.26 -50.70 -15.38
CA VAL A 300 -45.56 -51.96 -15.61
C VAL A 300 -46.49 -52.84 -16.43
N GLU A 301 -46.13 -53.17 -17.67
CA GLU A 301 -46.57 -54.42 -18.29
C GLU A 301 -45.40 -55.05 -19.07
N GLY A 302 -45.05 -56.26 -18.64
CA GLY A 302 -44.01 -57.07 -19.24
C GLY A 302 -44.53 -57.92 -20.38
N SER A 303 -43.63 -58.22 -21.31
CA SER A 303 -43.58 -59.51 -22.01
C SER A 303 -42.13 -59.76 -22.43
N GLY A 304 -41.60 -60.92 -22.06
CA GLY A 304 -40.43 -61.51 -22.68
C GLY A 304 -40.82 -62.89 -23.22
N PRO A 305 -39.86 -63.75 -23.60
CA PRO A 305 -38.47 -63.50 -23.97
C PRO A 305 -38.18 -64.00 -25.41
N ASP A 306 -37.01 -63.71 -25.97
CA ASP A 306 -36.34 -64.67 -26.86
C ASP A 306 -34.82 -64.51 -26.80
N LEU A 307 -34.16 -65.66 -26.72
CA LEU A 307 -32.72 -65.91 -26.62
C LEU A 307 -32.10 -65.91 -28.02
N GLU A 308 -30.87 -65.42 -28.16
CA GLU A 308 -29.81 -65.92 -29.06
C GLU A 308 -28.53 -65.09 -28.79
N GLU A 309 -27.56 -65.66 -28.08
CA GLU A 309 -26.28 -66.22 -28.57
C GLU A 309 -25.23 -65.17 -28.97
N ALA A 310 -24.09 -65.24 -28.26
CA ALA A 310 -22.82 -64.61 -28.62
C ALA A 310 -22.19 -65.33 -29.83
N PRO A 311 -21.17 -64.72 -30.47
CA PRO A 311 -19.85 -65.28 -30.20
C PRO A 311 -18.72 -64.26 -30.04
N GLU A 312 -17.67 -64.80 -29.44
CA GLU A 312 -16.31 -64.31 -29.23
C GLU A 312 -15.59 -63.88 -30.52
N GLU A 313 -14.63 -62.96 -30.41
CA GLU A 313 -13.29 -63.11 -31.00
C GLU A 313 -12.31 -62.08 -30.36
N GLN A 314 -11.20 -62.59 -29.80
CA GLN A 314 -9.98 -61.84 -29.42
C GLN A 314 -8.98 -61.84 -30.62
N PRO A 315 -7.67 -61.55 -30.47
CA PRO A 315 -7.00 -60.26 -30.37
C PRO A 315 -5.86 -60.11 -31.42
N SER A 316 -5.15 -58.97 -31.45
CA SER A 316 -3.76 -58.88 -31.99
C SER A 316 -3.08 -57.65 -31.38
N GLU A 317 -2.14 -57.77 -30.44
CA GLU A 317 -0.70 -58.10 -30.59
C GLU A 317 0.15 -57.05 -31.34
N SER A 318 1.06 -56.41 -30.59
CA SER A 318 2.52 -56.26 -30.80
C SER A 318 2.99 -55.08 -29.91
N VAL A 319 3.72 -55.25 -28.79
CA VAL A 319 5.13 -55.69 -28.62
C VAL A 319 6.04 -54.81 -29.49
N GLU A 320 6.97 -53.98 -28.96
CA GLU A 320 8.21 -54.26 -28.20
C GLU A 320 8.46 -53.08 -27.22
N GLU A 321 8.81 -53.19 -25.94
CA GLU A 321 9.82 -53.90 -25.16
C GLU A 321 11.30 -53.44 -25.26
N SER A 322 11.90 -53.39 -24.06
CA SER A 322 13.33 -53.31 -23.71
C SER A 322 13.97 -51.89 -23.60
N ASN A 323 14.78 -51.56 -22.58
CA ASN A 323 15.24 -52.35 -21.44
C ASN A 323 15.79 -51.47 -20.28
N SER A 324 15.42 -51.88 -19.06
CA SER A 324 16.28 -52.19 -17.89
C SER A 324 17.14 -51.13 -17.15
N ALA A 325 16.92 -51.09 -15.82
CA ALA A 325 17.87 -51.41 -14.73
C ALA A 325 19.02 -50.39 -14.44
N SER A 326 19.36 -49.97 -13.20
CA SER A 326 19.11 -50.43 -11.83
C SER A 326 19.58 -49.35 -10.83
N ARG A 327 19.03 -49.37 -9.61
CA ARG A 327 19.61 -48.74 -8.39
C ARG A 327 20.81 -49.56 -7.87
N PRO A 328 21.68 -48.99 -7.00
CA PRO A 328 21.47 -49.13 -5.54
C PRO A 328 21.86 -47.90 -4.68
N ASP A 329 21.29 -47.82 -3.47
CA ASP A 329 21.74 -47.07 -2.27
C ASP A 329 22.47 -48.06 -1.31
N PRO A 330 22.94 -47.68 -0.09
CA PRO A 330 23.86 -46.61 0.33
C PRO A 330 25.02 -47.17 1.21
N GLU A 331 26.05 -46.37 1.54
CA GLU A 331 27.07 -46.75 2.54
C GLU A 331 27.32 -45.64 3.59
N GLU A 332 27.59 -46.10 4.82
CA GLU A 332 27.66 -45.40 6.12
C GLU A 332 29.11 -45.10 6.61
N ILE A 333 29.31 -43.89 7.18
CA ILE A 333 30.07 -43.42 8.40
C ILE A 333 31.58 -43.82 8.59
N PRO A 334 32.48 -42.95 9.14
CA PRO A 334 32.57 -42.70 10.60
C PRO A 334 32.74 -41.22 11.05
N GLU A 335 32.47 -41.05 12.35
CA GLU A 335 32.51 -39.88 13.25
C GLU A 335 33.88 -39.18 13.37
N GLU A 336 33.90 -37.91 13.81
CA GLU A 336 34.74 -37.44 14.93
C GLU A 336 34.41 -35.98 15.35
N GLN A 337 34.15 -35.78 16.65
CA GLN A 337 34.29 -34.49 17.34
C GLN A 337 35.68 -34.42 18.01
N PRO A 338 36.17 -33.21 18.32
CA PRO A 338 36.26 -32.88 19.74
C PRO A 338 35.97 -31.41 20.13
N SER A 339 35.23 -31.28 21.24
CA SER A 339 35.38 -30.43 22.43
C SER A 339 36.06 -29.04 22.41
N ASP A 340 35.29 -28.10 22.96
CA ASP A 340 35.58 -27.16 24.07
C ASP A 340 36.64 -26.03 24.00
N ASN A 341 36.11 -24.89 24.46
CA ASN A 341 36.75 -23.74 25.11
C ASN A 341 37.49 -22.72 24.24
N LEU A 342 36.98 -21.48 24.24
CA LEU A 342 37.73 -20.28 24.64
C LEU A 342 36.75 -19.10 24.84
N GLU A 343 36.50 -18.83 26.12
CA GLU A 343 36.32 -17.54 26.79
C GLU A 343 35.99 -16.30 25.93
N GLU A 344 34.77 -15.75 26.14
CA GLU A 344 34.44 -14.36 25.84
C GLU A 344 35.23 -13.42 26.76
N ALA A 345 36.27 -12.79 26.21
CA ALA A 345 36.91 -11.63 26.80
C ALA A 345 36.11 -10.37 26.40
N GLY A 346 35.45 -9.75 27.38
CA GLY A 346 34.84 -8.43 27.22
C GLY A 346 35.90 -7.33 27.09
N VAL A 347 35.63 -6.31 26.28
CA VAL A 347 36.17 -4.97 26.45
C VAL A 347 35.11 -3.94 26.04
N ALA A 348 34.94 -2.99 26.95
CA ALA A 348 34.04 -1.85 26.90
C ALA A 348 34.35 -0.87 25.77
N SER A 349 33.30 -0.18 25.30
CA SER A 349 33.42 1.14 24.67
C SER A 349 32.42 2.08 25.33
N GLY A 350 32.93 2.97 26.18
CA GLY A 350 32.20 4.13 26.70
C GLY A 350 31.97 5.20 25.63
N PRO A 351 31.18 6.23 25.94
CA PRO A 351 30.72 7.22 24.97
C PRO A 351 31.78 8.29 24.74
N ASN A 352 31.95 8.71 23.48
CA ASN A 352 32.60 9.98 23.15
C ASN A 352 31.52 10.99 22.73
N GLU A 353 31.44 12.05 23.52
CA GLU A 353 30.80 13.32 23.20
C GLU A 353 31.72 14.17 22.31
N GLU A 354 31.11 15.19 21.69
CA GLU A 354 31.69 16.30 20.89
C GLU A 354 32.05 15.90 19.43
N GLU A 355 31.53 16.55 18.38
CA GLU A 355 31.45 18.00 18.19
C GLU A 355 30.18 18.47 17.46
N LYS A 356 29.71 19.65 17.88
CA LYS A 356 28.80 20.56 17.17
C LYS A 356 29.59 21.34 16.12
N ALA A 357 29.03 21.49 14.92
CA ALA A 357 28.81 22.76 14.20
C ALA A 357 28.73 22.52 12.67
N ASP A 358 27.57 22.77 12.08
CA ASP A 358 27.40 23.83 11.07
C ASP A 358 25.92 23.90 10.69
N GLU A 359 25.26 24.92 11.24
CA GLU A 359 23.92 25.36 10.88
C GLU A 359 23.98 26.12 9.55
N VAL A 360 23.20 25.66 8.58
CA VAL A 360 22.73 26.51 7.48
C VAL A 360 21.21 26.56 7.59
N ASP A 361 20.72 27.75 7.91
CA ASP A 361 19.34 28.12 8.18
C ASP A 361 18.32 27.64 7.12
N LEU A 362 17.45 26.72 7.52
CA LEU A 362 16.11 26.55 6.95
C LEU A 362 15.12 26.27 8.10
N ASN A 363 14.72 27.34 8.77
CA ASN A 363 13.66 27.34 9.77
C ASN A 363 12.29 27.02 9.15
N VAL A 364 11.87 25.74 9.17
CA VAL A 364 10.45 25.32 9.07
C VAL A 364 10.22 24.04 9.87
N ALA A 365 9.37 24.14 10.90
CA ALA A 365 8.70 23.10 11.68
C ALA A 365 9.51 22.34 12.74
N GLY A 366 9.00 22.40 13.99
CA GLY A 366 9.60 21.96 15.24
C GLY A 366 10.19 20.55 15.24
N SER A 367 11.36 20.45 15.85
CA SER A 367 11.99 19.20 16.25
C SER A 367 11.08 18.43 17.22
N LEU A 368 10.76 17.19 16.87
CA LEU A 368 10.11 16.24 17.79
C LEU A 368 11.03 15.99 18.98
N GLN A 369 10.59 16.38 20.18
CA GLN A 369 11.33 16.22 21.42
C GLN A 369 10.93 14.90 22.11
N GLU A 370 11.91 14.06 22.46
CA GLU A 370 11.70 12.88 23.32
C GLU A 370 11.60 13.32 24.78
N LEU A 371 10.58 12.85 25.50
CA LEU A 371 10.26 13.26 26.88
C LEU A 371 10.62 12.17 27.88
N HIS A 372 11.23 12.53 29.00
CA HIS A 372 11.64 11.64 30.07
C HIS A 372 10.98 11.99 31.41
N LYS A 373 10.92 11.02 32.32
CA LYS A 373 10.34 11.22 33.66
C LYS A 373 11.22 12.19 34.47
N GLY A 374 10.64 13.33 34.85
CA GLY A 374 11.31 14.37 35.64
C GLY A 374 11.57 15.66 34.87
N ASP A 375 11.32 15.67 33.55
CA ASP A 375 11.46 16.86 32.72
C ASP A 375 10.48 17.96 33.16
N ILE A 376 10.96 19.20 33.13
CA ILE A 376 10.13 20.40 33.31
C ILE A 376 9.81 20.94 31.91
N LEU A 377 8.53 20.96 31.56
CA LEU A 377 8.05 21.32 30.22
C LEU A 377 7.12 22.53 30.32
N GLU A 378 7.19 23.40 29.31
CA GLU A 378 6.23 24.48 29.09
C GLU A 378 5.31 24.10 27.93
N GLY A 379 4.02 24.42 28.03
CA GLY A 379 3.05 24.04 27.01
C GLY A 379 1.74 24.80 27.11
N VAL A 380 0.83 24.51 26.17
CA VAL A 380 -0.48 25.17 26.08
C VAL A 380 -1.53 24.28 26.73
N VAL A 381 -2.27 24.83 27.70
CA VAL A 381 -3.41 24.11 28.30
C VAL A 381 -4.50 23.93 27.24
N VAL A 382 -4.79 22.67 26.89
CA VAL A 382 -5.81 22.32 25.88
C VAL A 382 -7.11 21.85 26.50
N GLN A 383 -7.08 21.34 27.74
CA GLN A 383 -8.28 20.93 28.45
C GLN A 383 -8.08 21.03 29.97
N ILE A 384 -9.11 21.49 30.69
CA ILE A 384 -9.16 21.50 32.16
C ILE A 384 -10.37 20.68 32.58
N LYS A 385 -10.19 19.71 33.48
CA LYS A 385 -11.24 18.96 34.16
C LYS A 385 -11.12 19.15 35.67
N ASP A 386 -12.12 18.68 36.42
CA ASP A 386 -12.21 18.90 37.87
C ASP A 386 -10.99 18.37 38.67
N SER A 387 -10.27 17.39 38.13
CA SER A 387 -9.12 16.76 38.79
C SER A 387 -7.84 16.72 37.94
N GLU A 388 -7.84 17.23 36.71
CA GLU A 388 -6.69 17.14 35.81
C GLU A 388 -6.63 18.28 34.79
N VAL A 389 -5.43 18.60 34.32
CA VAL A 389 -5.17 19.56 33.24
C VAL A 389 -4.36 18.86 32.17
N MET A 390 -4.83 18.94 30.92
CA MET A 390 -4.14 18.42 29.75
C MET A 390 -3.39 19.57 29.06
N VAL A 391 -2.10 19.37 28.83
CA VAL A 391 -1.19 20.38 28.26
C VAL A 391 -0.56 19.81 26.99
N ASP A 392 -0.67 20.53 25.88
CA ASP A 392 0.09 20.25 24.67
C ASP A 392 1.50 20.82 24.80
N VAL A 393 2.49 19.92 24.77
CA VAL A 393 3.92 20.23 24.89
C VAL A 393 4.69 19.94 23.60
N GLY A 394 4.01 19.70 22.48
CA GLY A 394 4.63 19.54 21.15
C GLY A 394 5.38 18.23 20.90
N GLY A 395 5.25 17.23 21.78
CA GLY A 395 5.86 15.90 21.65
C GLY A 395 4.89 14.83 21.12
N LYS A 396 5.41 13.69 20.65
CA LYS A 396 4.61 12.47 20.42
C LYS A 396 4.62 11.64 21.71
N SER A 397 3.44 11.26 22.22
CA SER A 397 3.37 10.13 23.16
C SER A 397 3.23 8.82 22.38
N GLU A 398 4.04 7.82 22.75
CA GLU A 398 3.73 6.43 22.42
C GLU A 398 2.76 5.90 23.49
N GLY A 399 1.51 6.33 23.42
CA GLY A 399 0.46 5.99 24.41
C GLY A 399 -0.51 7.13 24.63
#